data_AF-D3SXM3-F1
#
_entry.id   AF-D3SXM3-F1
#
_cell.length_a   1.000
_cell.length_b   1.000
_cell.length_c   1.000
_cell.angle_alpha   90.00
_cell.angle_beta   90.00
_cell.angle_gamma   90.00
#
_symmetry.space_group_name_H-M   'P 1'
#
loop_
_entity.id
_entity.type
_entity.pdbx_description
1 polymer ?
#
loop_
_entity_poly.entity_id
_entity_poly.type
_entity_poly.pdbx_seq_one_letter_code
_entity_poly.pdbx_strand_id
1 'polypeptide(L)'
;MNQTRRAFLGTTGTVGLGVVAGCLGSEDPPEPPVAGNPDADVTVAVYEDFSCPFCRDFKLGVLPELEEQYLESGDVRYEHRDFPIPVDDTWSWALPSAAREVFESEGNDAFWEFTSEIYTYLGSYNYGAIEGVADEIGADGAAIRDAAEEESHRSTIEDDKSYGESNGVGGTPTILVDGDAVELYESEDFEAMALEETTAAIDAALE
;
A
#
# COMPACT_ATOMS: atom_id res chain seq x y z
N MET A 1 4.35 4.85 80.76
CA MET A 1 5.13 3.66 81.20
C MET A 1 4.62 2.44 80.46
N ASN A 2 5.54 1.79 79.74
CA ASN A 2 5.55 0.41 79.22
C ASN A 2 4.40 -0.10 78.35
N GLN A 3 4.70 -0.29 77.06
CA GLN A 3 4.97 -1.60 76.39
C GLN A 3 3.65 -2.33 76.07
N THR A 4 3.40 -2.82 74.86
CA THR A 4 4.24 -3.83 74.19
C THR A 4 3.82 -3.95 72.73
N ARG A 5 4.82 -4.05 71.85
CA ARG A 5 4.70 -4.35 70.42
C ARG A 5 4.27 -5.81 70.22
N ARG A 6 3.34 -6.06 69.30
CA ARG A 6 3.21 -7.30 68.50
C ARG A 6 2.21 -7.04 67.37
N ALA A 7 2.73 -6.70 66.19
CA ALA A 7 1.94 -6.70 64.96
C ALA A 7 2.36 -7.93 64.15
N PHE A 8 1.38 -8.80 63.93
CA PHE A 8 1.46 -10.02 63.16
C PHE A 8 1.67 -9.73 61.67
N LEU A 9 2.48 -10.57 61.03
CA LEU A 9 2.56 -10.74 59.58
C LEU A 9 1.18 -11.14 59.03
N GLY A 10 0.64 -10.29 58.16
CA GLY A 10 -0.56 -10.58 57.38
C GLY A 10 -0.26 -10.37 55.90
N THR A 11 0.16 -11.44 55.23
CA THR A 11 0.17 -11.57 53.77
C THR A 11 -1.28 -11.60 53.28
N THR A 12 -1.68 -10.64 52.44
CA THR A 12 -2.93 -10.77 51.66
C THR A 12 -2.68 -10.24 50.26
N GLY A 13 -3.10 -11.06 49.30
CA GLY A 13 -2.68 -11.03 47.91
C GLY A 13 -3.10 -9.78 47.15
N THR A 14 -2.20 -9.35 46.27
CA THR A 14 -2.50 -8.54 45.10
C THR A 14 -3.39 -9.34 44.16
N VAL A 15 -4.68 -9.04 44.12
CA VAL A 15 -5.52 -9.38 42.96
C VAL A 15 -5.23 -8.33 41.91
N GLY A 16 -4.30 -8.65 41.00
CA GLY A 16 -4.17 -7.91 39.75
C GLY A 16 -5.43 -8.18 38.94
N LEU A 17 -6.27 -7.16 38.76
CA LEU A 17 -7.21 -7.15 37.65
C LEU A 17 -6.38 -7.10 36.37
N GLY A 18 -6.20 -8.27 35.76
CA GLY A 18 -5.75 -8.36 34.38
C GLY A 18 -6.77 -7.63 33.51
N VAL A 19 -6.34 -6.53 32.93
CA VAL A 19 -6.93 -6.01 31.70
C VAL A 19 -6.75 -7.12 30.67
N VAL A 20 -7.82 -7.85 30.38
CA VAL A 20 -7.99 -8.47 29.07
C VAL A 20 -8.22 -7.32 28.10
N ALA A 21 -7.13 -6.69 27.67
CA ALA A 21 -7.10 -5.97 26.42
C ALA A 21 -7.30 -7.05 25.35
N GLY A 22 -8.57 -7.26 24.98
CA GLY A 22 -8.86 -7.96 23.74
C GLY A 22 -8.14 -7.22 22.62
N CYS A 23 -7.43 -7.98 21.78
CA CYS A 23 -6.86 -7.49 20.55
C CYS A 23 -8.01 -6.93 19.69
N LEU A 24 -8.28 -5.64 19.84
CA LEU A 24 -8.80 -4.86 18.73
C LEU A 24 -7.67 -4.92 17.70
N GLY A 25 -7.95 -5.42 16.50
CA GLY A 25 -7.03 -5.29 15.38
C GLY A 25 -6.59 -3.83 15.31
N SER A 26 -5.31 -3.60 15.09
CA SER A 26 -4.81 -2.25 14.86
C SER A 26 -5.71 -1.56 13.84
N GLU A 27 -6.25 -0.41 14.19
CA GLU A 27 -7.04 0.45 13.31
C GLU A 27 -6.16 1.01 12.16
N ASP A 28 -4.84 0.82 12.26
CA ASP A 28 -3.86 1.28 11.31
C ASP A 28 -3.79 0.34 10.09
N PRO A 29 -3.74 0.88 8.86
CA PRO A 29 -3.60 0.09 7.66
C PRO A 29 -2.23 -0.61 7.60
N PRO A 30 -2.08 -1.62 6.73
CA PRO A 30 -0.76 -2.12 6.35
C PRO A 30 0.17 -0.98 5.92
N GLU A 31 1.47 -1.14 6.22
CA GLU A 31 2.50 -0.22 5.76
C GLU A 31 2.55 -0.22 4.22
N PRO A 32 2.33 0.91 3.54
CA PRO A 32 2.38 0.97 2.09
C PRO A 32 3.82 1.14 1.57
N PRO A 33 4.10 0.71 0.33
CA PRO A 33 5.24 1.22 -0.43
C PRO A 33 5.07 2.73 -0.67
N VAL A 34 6.15 3.49 -0.47
CA VAL A 34 6.17 4.95 -0.55
C VAL A 34 7.20 5.43 -1.58
N ALA A 35 6.82 6.40 -2.41
CA ALA A 35 7.71 7.22 -3.23
C ALA A 35 7.69 8.68 -2.78
N GLY A 36 8.72 9.44 -3.14
CA GLY A 36 8.89 10.82 -2.71
C GLY A 36 9.37 10.93 -1.26
N ASN A 37 8.95 11.99 -0.56
CA ASN A 37 9.36 12.25 0.82
C ASN A 37 8.36 11.59 1.80
N PRO A 38 8.78 10.59 2.61
CA PRO A 38 7.87 9.92 3.53
C PRO A 38 7.34 10.82 4.66
N ASP A 39 7.98 11.97 4.88
CA ASP A 39 7.61 12.98 5.88
C ASP A 39 6.93 14.21 5.25
N ALA A 40 6.53 14.15 3.97
CA ALA A 40 5.78 15.23 3.33
C ALA A 40 4.40 15.44 3.98
N ASP A 41 3.96 16.70 4.00
CA ASP A 41 2.67 17.07 4.61
C ASP A 41 1.46 16.61 3.77
N VAL A 42 1.63 16.50 2.44
CA VAL A 42 0.59 16.02 1.50
C VAL A 42 0.82 14.56 1.17
N THR A 43 -0.21 13.74 1.35
CA THR A 43 -0.20 12.31 0.98
C THR A 43 -1.09 12.05 -0.22
N VAL A 44 -0.53 11.42 -1.25
CA VAL A 44 -1.26 10.90 -2.41
C VAL A 44 -1.30 9.38 -2.31
N ALA A 45 -2.45 8.81 -1.95
CA ALA A 45 -2.64 7.36 -1.89
C ALA A 45 -3.39 6.87 -3.12
N VAL A 46 -2.80 5.92 -3.85
CA VAL A 46 -3.38 5.36 -5.07
C VAL A 46 -3.70 3.89 -4.88
N TYR A 47 -4.99 3.56 -4.97
CA TYR A 47 -5.53 2.21 -4.82
C TYR A 47 -5.60 1.53 -6.18
N GLU A 48 -4.83 0.46 -6.35
CA GLU A 48 -4.56 -0.17 -7.64
C GLU A 48 -4.85 -1.67 -7.64
N ASP A 49 -5.21 -2.17 -8.82
CA ASP A 49 -5.23 -3.59 -9.16
C ASP A 49 -4.29 -3.78 -10.34
N PHE A 50 -3.33 -4.71 -10.23
CA PHE A 50 -2.37 -4.99 -11.29
C PHE A 50 -3.03 -5.47 -12.60
N SER A 51 -4.25 -5.97 -12.53
CA SER A 51 -5.02 -6.40 -13.70
C SER A 51 -5.87 -5.28 -14.32
N CYS A 52 -5.92 -4.08 -13.71
CA CYS A 52 -6.69 -2.95 -14.23
C CYS A 52 -5.89 -2.17 -15.31
N PRO A 53 -6.41 -2.03 -16.55
CA PRO A 53 -5.75 -1.26 -17.60
C PRO A 53 -5.56 0.22 -17.27
N PHE A 54 -6.50 0.84 -16.55
CA PHE A 54 -6.37 2.25 -16.15
C PHE A 54 -5.33 2.45 -15.05
N CYS A 55 -5.11 1.45 -14.19
CA CYS A 55 -3.99 1.48 -13.23
C CYS A 55 -2.65 1.42 -13.98
N ARG A 56 -2.53 0.55 -14.99
CA ARG A 56 -1.35 0.53 -15.87
C ARG A 56 -1.11 1.90 -16.52
N ASP A 57 -2.14 2.50 -17.11
CA ASP A 57 -2.02 3.78 -17.81
C ASP A 57 -1.66 4.91 -16.81
N PHE A 58 -2.24 4.89 -15.60
CA PHE A 58 -1.84 5.81 -14.53
C PHE A 58 -0.38 5.62 -14.12
N LYS A 59 0.04 4.38 -13.84
CA LYS A 59 1.40 4.04 -13.41
C LYS A 59 2.45 4.41 -14.47
N LEU A 60 2.20 4.10 -15.74
CA LEU A 60 3.19 4.27 -16.81
C LEU A 60 3.14 5.64 -17.49
N GLY A 61 1.98 6.30 -17.47
CA GLY A 61 1.76 7.58 -18.15
C GLY A 61 1.65 8.79 -17.22
N VAL A 62 1.07 8.64 -16.03
CA VAL A 62 0.78 9.76 -15.12
C VAL A 62 1.81 9.88 -14.00
N LEU A 63 2.18 8.77 -13.35
CA LEU A 63 3.13 8.79 -12.24
C LEU A 63 4.48 9.45 -12.60
N PRO A 64 5.09 9.24 -13.78
CA PRO A 64 6.36 9.93 -14.13
C PRO A 64 6.23 11.45 -14.12
N GLU A 65 5.10 11.99 -14.58
CA GLU A 65 4.84 13.44 -14.58
C GLU A 65 4.59 13.96 -13.15
N LEU A 66 3.97 13.16 -12.28
CA LEU A 66 3.85 13.48 -10.86
C LEU A 66 5.21 13.44 -10.16
N GLU A 67 6.07 12.50 -10.55
CA GLU A 67 7.41 12.33 -9.99
C GLU A 67 8.25 13.59 -10.21
N GLU A 68 8.35 14.04 -11.45
CA GLU A 68 9.08 15.26 -11.84
C GLU A 68 8.54 16.53 -11.15
N GLN A 69 7.23 16.59 -10.89
CA GLN A 69 6.60 17.80 -10.35
C GLN A 69 6.60 17.88 -8.83
N TYR A 70 6.43 16.75 -8.13
CA TYR A 70 6.11 16.75 -6.69
C TYR A 70 6.94 15.77 -5.84
N LEU A 71 7.37 14.63 -6.40
CA LEU A 71 8.07 13.61 -5.60
C LEU A 71 9.56 13.94 -5.53
N GLU A 72 10.18 14.37 -6.63
CA GLU A 72 11.60 14.77 -6.66
C GLU A 72 11.90 16.00 -5.80
N SER A 73 10.94 16.93 -5.71
CA SER A 73 11.03 18.10 -4.82
C SER A 73 10.79 17.75 -3.34
N GLY A 74 10.16 16.60 -3.08
CA GLY A 74 9.81 16.13 -1.74
C GLY A 74 8.55 16.76 -1.15
N ASP A 75 7.69 17.34 -2.00
CA ASP A 75 6.44 17.98 -1.61
C ASP A 75 5.33 16.98 -1.30
N VAL A 76 5.42 15.78 -1.88
CA VAL A 76 4.40 14.72 -1.76
C VAL A 76 4.99 13.41 -1.25
N ARG A 77 4.22 12.76 -0.37
CA ARG A 77 4.33 11.35 0.00
C ARG A 77 3.37 10.56 -0.90
N TYR A 78 3.90 9.79 -1.84
CA TYR A 78 3.08 8.98 -2.74
C TYR A 78 3.01 7.53 -2.22
N GLU A 79 1.82 6.98 -2.05
CA GLU A 79 1.60 5.62 -1.53
C GLU A 79 0.92 4.73 -2.57
N HIS A 80 1.45 3.51 -2.76
CA HIS A 80 0.73 2.44 -3.42
C HIS A 80 -0.16 1.71 -2.41
N ARG A 81 -1.41 1.46 -2.78
CA ARG A 81 -2.38 0.70 -1.99
C ARG A 81 -2.94 -0.45 -2.81
N ASP A 82 -2.91 -1.65 -2.26
CA ASP A 82 -3.45 -2.82 -2.96
C ASP A 82 -4.98 -2.85 -2.84
N PHE A 83 -5.67 -2.90 -3.97
CA PHE A 83 -7.11 -2.93 -4.01
C PHE A 83 -7.64 -3.89 -5.09
N PRO A 84 -7.45 -5.22 -4.91
CA PRO A 84 -7.92 -6.18 -5.89
C PRO A 84 -9.45 -6.18 -6.00
N ILE A 85 -9.96 -5.83 -7.18
CA ILE A 85 -11.40 -5.82 -7.52
C ILE A 85 -11.77 -6.98 -8.44
N PRO A 86 -11.15 -8.15 -8.22
CA PRO A 86 -10.96 -9.25 -9.17
C PRO A 86 -11.23 -8.92 -10.65
N VAL A 87 -10.43 -8.00 -11.23
CA VAL A 87 -10.45 -7.79 -12.70
C VAL A 87 -9.99 -9.06 -13.41
N ASP A 88 -9.02 -9.75 -12.81
CA ASP A 88 -8.61 -11.11 -13.16
C ASP A 88 -8.56 -11.98 -11.88
N ASP A 89 -9.16 -13.18 -11.93
CA ASP A 89 -9.28 -14.04 -10.75
C ASP A 89 -7.93 -14.47 -10.16
N THR A 90 -6.87 -14.52 -10.98
CA THR A 90 -5.51 -14.93 -10.55
C THR A 90 -4.64 -13.72 -10.30
N TRP A 91 -4.49 -12.85 -11.29
CA TRP A 91 -3.45 -11.83 -11.29
C TRP A 91 -3.76 -10.65 -10.38
N SER A 92 -5.05 -10.38 -10.10
CA SER A 92 -5.42 -9.40 -9.08
C SER A 92 -4.88 -9.76 -7.70
N TRP A 93 -4.50 -11.01 -7.42
CA TRP A 93 -3.98 -11.41 -6.11
C TRP A 93 -2.53 -11.88 -6.13
N ALA A 94 -2.12 -12.60 -7.17
CA ALA A 94 -0.76 -13.09 -7.30
C ALA A 94 0.25 -11.94 -7.46
N LEU A 95 -0.06 -10.93 -8.28
CA LEU A 95 0.87 -9.80 -8.50
C LEU A 95 1.06 -8.87 -7.31
N PRO A 96 0.02 -8.43 -6.57
CA PRO A 96 0.29 -7.68 -5.35
C PRO A 96 1.02 -8.53 -4.32
N SER A 97 0.86 -9.86 -4.30
CA SER A 97 1.68 -10.72 -3.44
C SER A 97 3.17 -10.72 -3.85
N ALA A 98 3.45 -10.80 -5.15
CA ALA A 98 4.80 -10.65 -5.68
C ALA A 98 5.40 -9.27 -5.33
N ALA A 99 4.64 -8.20 -5.57
CA ALA A 99 5.09 -6.83 -5.34
C ALA A 99 5.34 -6.57 -3.84
N ARG A 100 4.49 -7.09 -2.95
CA ARG A 100 4.69 -7.02 -1.49
C ARG A 100 5.95 -7.75 -1.05
N GLU A 101 6.23 -8.93 -1.61
CA GLU A 101 7.49 -9.62 -1.32
C GLU A 101 8.70 -8.78 -1.77
N VAL A 102 8.66 -8.15 -2.95
CA VAL A 102 9.71 -7.22 -3.39
C VAL A 102 9.87 -6.06 -2.40
N PHE A 103 8.76 -5.44 -1.97
CA PHE A 103 8.79 -4.35 -1.00
C PHE A 103 9.42 -4.78 0.34
N GLU A 104 9.02 -5.92 0.89
CA GLU A 104 9.51 -6.39 2.19
C GLU A 104 10.97 -6.87 2.15
N SER A 105 11.41 -7.44 1.03
CA SER A 105 12.77 -7.97 0.87
C SER A 105 13.78 -6.92 0.39
N GLU A 106 13.39 -6.06 -0.54
CA GLU A 106 14.30 -5.14 -1.27
C GLU A 106 13.98 -3.65 -1.06
N GLY A 107 12.78 -3.31 -0.56
CA GLY A 107 12.38 -1.95 -0.20
C GLY A 107 11.68 -1.16 -1.32
N ASN A 108 11.47 0.14 -1.07
CA ASN A 108 10.65 1.01 -1.94
C ASN A 108 11.19 1.13 -3.37
N ASP A 109 12.48 1.40 -3.55
CA ASP A 109 13.04 1.64 -4.89
C ASP A 109 12.82 0.42 -5.81
N ALA A 110 13.07 -0.79 -5.28
CA ALA A 110 12.84 -2.05 -6.00
C ALA A 110 11.35 -2.31 -6.26
N PHE A 111 10.46 -1.94 -5.32
CA PHE A 111 9.01 -2.02 -5.53
C PHE A 111 8.56 -1.16 -6.73
N TRP A 112 9.02 0.09 -6.82
CA TRP A 112 8.63 0.99 -7.91
C TRP A 112 9.18 0.53 -9.26
N GLU A 113 10.41 -0.01 -9.28
CA GLU A 113 11.01 -0.61 -10.49
C GLU A 113 10.25 -1.87 -10.93
N PHE A 114 10.00 -2.80 -9.99
CA PHE A 114 9.24 -4.02 -10.25
C PHE A 114 7.84 -3.72 -10.79
N THR A 115 7.10 -2.85 -10.10
CA THR A 115 5.70 -2.58 -10.44
C THR A 115 5.57 -1.87 -11.77
N SER A 116 6.47 -0.94 -12.10
CA SER A 116 6.48 -0.28 -13.42
C SER A 116 6.78 -1.29 -14.54
N GLU A 117 7.80 -2.13 -14.38
CA GLU A 117 8.16 -3.11 -15.41
C GLU A 117 7.09 -4.20 -15.56
N ILE A 118 6.56 -4.75 -14.46
CA ILE A 118 5.57 -5.82 -14.55
C ILE A 118 4.29 -5.32 -15.23
N TYR A 119 3.86 -4.06 -15.04
CA TYR A 119 2.68 -3.51 -15.72
C TYR A 119 2.76 -3.55 -17.26
N THR A 120 3.96 -3.58 -17.84
CA THR A 120 4.15 -3.74 -19.30
C THR A 120 3.71 -5.11 -19.81
N TYR A 121 3.59 -6.11 -18.93
CA TYR A 121 3.14 -7.47 -19.23
C TYR A 121 1.62 -7.67 -19.10
N LEU A 122 0.85 -6.62 -18.79
CA LEU A 122 -0.61 -6.72 -18.59
C LEU A 122 -1.29 -7.43 -19.78
N GLY A 123 -2.07 -8.47 -19.48
CA GLY A 123 -2.71 -9.35 -20.46
C GLY A 123 -1.86 -10.55 -20.92
N SER A 124 -0.62 -10.64 -20.43
CA SER A 124 0.32 -11.74 -20.71
C SER A 124 1.06 -12.24 -19.46
N TYR A 125 0.57 -11.88 -18.28
CA TYR A 125 1.13 -12.30 -17.00
C TYR A 125 1.29 -13.81 -16.92
N ASN A 126 2.43 -14.20 -16.36
CA ASN A 126 2.77 -15.57 -16.02
C ASN A 126 3.89 -15.54 -14.97
N TYR A 127 4.00 -16.61 -14.19
CA TYR A 127 5.00 -16.73 -13.12
C TYR A 127 6.44 -16.57 -13.60
N GLY A 128 6.76 -16.96 -14.84
CA GLY A 128 8.09 -16.75 -15.43
C GLY A 128 8.38 -15.28 -15.74
N ALA A 129 7.37 -14.47 -16.08
CA ALA A 129 7.54 -13.02 -16.22
C ALA A 129 7.78 -12.35 -14.87
N ILE A 130 7.07 -12.79 -13.82
CA ILE A 130 7.29 -12.30 -12.44
C ILE A 130 8.73 -12.59 -11.99
N GLU A 131 9.18 -13.84 -12.14
CA GLU A 131 10.55 -14.26 -11.81
C GLU A 131 11.58 -13.46 -12.63
N GLY A 132 11.38 -13.32 -13.94
CA GLY A 132 12.29 -12.61 -14.83
C GLY A 132 12.43 -11.13 -14.51
N VAL A 133 11.31 -10.43 -14.27
CA VAL A 133 11.33 -9.01 -13.89
C VAL A 133 12.01 -8.82 -12.54
N ALA A 134 11.73 -9.69 -11.56
CA ALA A 134 12.39 -9.66 -10.26
C ALA A 134 13.91 -9.90 -10.37
N ASP A 135 14.35 -10.84 -11.21
CA ASP A 135 15.78 -11.08 -11.46
C ASP A 135 16.46 -9.87 -12.13
N GLU A 136 15.76 -9.18 -13.05
CA GLU A 136 16.30 -8.02 -13.78
C GLU A 136 16.59 -6.84 -12.87
N ILE A 137 15.77 -6.61 -11.84
CA ILE A 137 15.96 -5.57 -10.82
C ILE A 137 16.90 -6.03 -9.67
N GLY A 138 17.39 -7.27 -9.73
CA GLY A 138 18.36 -7.82 -8.77
C GLY A 138 17.78 -8.45 -7.50
N ALA A 139 16.45 -8.69 -7.45
CA ALA A 139 15.79 -9.41 -6.37
C ALA A 139 15.94 -10.94 -6.53
N ASP A 140 15.53 -11.72 -5.52
CA ASP A 140 15.45 -13.19 -5.64
C ASP A 140 14.18 -13.58 -6.42
N GLY A 141 14.29 -13.69 -7.75
CA GLY A 141 13.14 -13.93 -8.62
C GLY A 141 12.36 -15.21 -8.29
N ALA A 142 13.04 -16.25 -7.78
CA ALA A 142 12.37 -17.48 -7.36
C ALA A 142 11.49 -17.24 -6.12
N ALA A 143 12.00 -16.50 -5.13
CA ALA A 143 11.22 -16.13 -3.95
C ALA A 143 10.02 -15.25 -4.30
N ILE A 144 10.21 -14.25 -5.17
CA ILE A 144 9.11 -13.37 -5.62
C ILE A 144 8.04 -14.15 -6.38
N ARG A 145 8.45 -15.08 -7.26
CA ARG A 145 7.53 -15.98 -7.96
C ARG A 145 6.75 -16.85 -6.98
N ASP A 146 7.43 -17.47 -6.03
CA ASP A 146 6.80 -18.35 -5.04
C ASP A 146 5.79 -17.56 -4.19
N ALA A 147 6.10 -16.30 -3.82
CA ALA A 147 5.16 -15.42 -3.14
C ALA A 147 3.91 -15.12 -3.96
N ALA A 148 4.05 -15.01 -5.29
CA ALA A 148 2.93 -14.85 -6.21
C ALA A 148 2.08 -16.13 -6.32
N GLU A 149 2.73 -17.30 -6.46
CA GLU A 149 2.06 -18.60 -6.61
C GLU A 149 1.30 -19.02 -5.35
N GLU A 150 1.89 -18.75 -4.19
CA GLU A 150 1.32 -19.11 -2.88
C GLU A 150 0.43 -18.01 -2.30
N GLU A 151 0.44 -16.82 -2.91
CA GLU A 151 -0.24 -15.61 -2.43
C GLU A 151 0.09 -15.33 -0.95
N SER A 152 1.37 -15.42 -0.61
CA SER A 152 1.87 -15.41 0.77
C SER A 152 1.51 -14.13 1.54
N HIS A 153 1.23 -13.04 0.82
CA HIS A 153 0.83 -11.74 1.37
C HIS A 153 -0.69 -11.50 1.38
N ARG A 154 -1.50 -12.55 1.15
CA ARG A 154 -2.96 -12.47 1.04
C ARG A 154 -3.62 -11.67 2.16
N SER A 155 -3.26 -11.92 3.43
CA SER A 155 -3.88 -11.23 4.56
C SER A 155 -3.58 -9.73 4.56
N THR A 156 -2.34 -9.35 4.25
CA THR A 156 -1.93 -7.94 4.17
C THR A 156 -2.71 -7.20 3.08
N ILE A 157 -2.89 -7.85 1.92
CA ILE A 157 -3.63 -7.30 0.78
C ILE A 157 -5.14 -7.18 1.12
N GLU A 158 -5.71 -8.16 1.82
CA GLU A 158 -7.10 -8.10 2.28
C GLU A 158 -7.33 -6.97 3.30
N ASP A 159 -6.36 -6.74 4.18
CA ASP A 159 -6.41 -5.64 5.15
C ASP A 159 -6.30 -4.28 4.46
N ASP A 160 -5.42 -4.11 3.46
CA ASP A 160 -5.28 -2.86 2.69
C ASP A 160 -6.55 -2.56 1.86
N LYS A 161 -7.12 -3.60 1.24
CA LYS A 161 -8.42 -3.52 0.56
C LYS A 161 -9.54 -3.11 1.51
N SER A 162 -9.62 -3.74 2.68
CA SER A 162 -10.64 -3.42 3.70
C SER A 162 -10.50 -1.99 4.21
N TYR A 163 -9.26 -1.52 4.36
CA TYR A 163 -8.97 -0.14 4.71
C TYR A 163 -9.44 0.83 3.61
N GLY A 164 -9.14 0.54 2.35
CA GLY A 164 -9.65 1.33 1.21
C GLY A 164 -11.17 1.40 1.19
N GLU A 165 -11.86 0.27 1.35
CA GLU A 165 -13.34 0.22 1.40
C GLU A 165 -13.89 1.09 2.53
N SER A 166 -13.22 1.09 3.69
CA SER A 166 -13.62 1.93 4.84
C SER A 166 -13.43 3.44 4.59
N ASN A 167 -12.54 3.80 3.67
CA ASN A 167 -12.29 5.17 3.21
C ASN A 167 -13.08 5.53 1.93
N GLY A 168 -14.05 4.69 1.53
CA GLY A 168 -14.93 4.97 0.40
C GLY A 168 -14.38 4.60 -0.97
N VAL A 169 -13.25 3.88 -1.03
CA VAL A 169 -12.71 3.34 -2.28
C VAL A 169 -13.64 2.25 -2.80
N GLY A 170 -14.08 2.40 -4.06
CA GLY A 170 -15.03 1.49 -4.71
C GLY A 170 -14.53 0.84 -6.00
N GLY A 171 -13.32 1.18 -6.45
CA GLY A 171 -12.76 0.73 -7.72
C GLY A 171 -11.31 1.18 -7.92
N THR A 172 -10.73 0.81 -9.06
CA THR A 172 -9.32 1.08 -9.37
C THR A 172 -9.14 1.70 -10.77
N PRO A 173 -8.26 2.70 -10.95
CA PRO A 173 -7.56 3.39 -9.88
C PRO A 173 -8.53 4.27 -9.09
N THR A 174 -8.31 4.39 -7.78
CA THR A 174 -8.85 5.49 -6.97
C THR A 174 -7.67 6.24 -6.38
N ILE A 175 -7.68 7.57 -6.52
CA ILE A 175 -6.62 8.45 -6.04
C ILE A 175 -7.20 9.28 -4.91
N LEU A 176 -6.55 9.26 -3.75
CA LEU A 176 -6.88 10.11 -2.61
C LEU A 176 -5.74 11.09 -2.37
N VAL A 177 -6.05 12.38 -2.26
CA VAL A 177 -5.12 13.42 -1.80
C VAL A 177 -5.57 13.84 -0.41
N ASP A 178 -4.74 13.61 0.60
CA ASP A 178 -5.08 13.81 2.03
C ASP A 178 -6.40 13.15 2.48
N GLY A 179 -6.74 12.03 1.83
CA GLY A 179 -7.97 11.27 2.09
C GLY A 179 -9.19 11.71 1.30
N ASP A 180 -9.12 12.84 0.58
CA ASP A 180 -10.18 13.29 -0.32
C ASP A 180 -9.98 12.68 -1.72
N ALA A 181 -11.05 12.13 -2.28
CA ALA A 181 -10.99 11.45 -3.58
C ALA A 181 -10.90 12.44 -4.74
N VAL A 182 -9.96 12.19 -5.66
CA VAL A 182 -9.88 12.89 -6.96
C VAL A 182 -11.00 12.38 -7.87
N GLU A 183 -11.76 13.30 -8.48
CA GLU A 183 -12.88 12.94 -9.36
C GLU A 183 -12.39 12.50 -10.75
N LEU A 184 -12.14 11.21 -10.92
CA LEU A 184 -11.88 10.62 -12.24
C LEU A 184 -13.18 10.36 -12.99
N TYR A 185 -13.24 10.74 -14.27
CA TYR A 185 -14.41 10.55 -15.12
C TYR A 185 -14.06 9.89 -16.47
N GLU A 186 -15.08 9.39 -17.17
CA GLU A 186 -14.89 8.79 -18.49
C GLU A 186 -14.32 9.83 -19.47
N SER A 187 -13.13 9.57 -19.99
CA SER A 187 -12.40 10.43 -20.92
C SER A 187 -11.88 9.62 -22.10
N GLU A 188 -11.76 10.25 -23.27
CA GLU A 188 -11.04 9.65 -24.43
C GLU A 188 -9.53 9.61 -24.19
N ASP A 189 -9.03 10.51 -23.34
CA ASP A 189 -7.63 10.60 -22.91
C ASP A 189 -7.59 10.52 -21.38
N PHE A 190 -7.48 9.29 -20.88
CA PHE A 190 -7.51 9.02 -19.44
C PHE A 190 -6.27 9.59 -18.75
N GLU A 191 -5.08 9.43 -19.32
CA GLU A 191 -3.81 9.88 -18.72
C GLU A 191 -3.80 11.40 -18.55
N ALA A 192 -4.18 12.16 -19.59
CA ALA A 192 -4.23 13.61 -19.50
C ALA A 192 -5.24 14.11 -18.44
N MET A 193 -6.43 13.50 -18.39
CA MET A 193 -7.45 13.84 -17.40
C MET A 193 -6.99 13.49 -15.98
N ALA A 194 -6.46 12.29 -15.77
CA ALA A 194 -6.01 11.85 -14.46
C ALA A 194 -4.83 12.71 -13.97
N LEU A 195 -3.91 13.11 -14.85
CA LEU A 195 -2.83 14.03 -14.50
C LEU A 195 -3.38 15.39 -14.09
N GLU A 196 -4.25 16.00 -14.90
CA GLU A 196 -4.83 17.33 -14.61
C GLU A 196 -5.58 17.35 -13.28
N GLU A 197 -6.46 16.39 -13.03
CA GLU A 197 -7.25 16.34 -11.80
C GLU A 197 -6.39 16.04 -10.57
N THR A 198 -5.38 15.18 -10.72
CA THR A 198 -4.47 14.83 -9.61
C THR A 198 -3.56 16.00 -9.26
N THR A 199 -2.96 16.68 -10.25
CA THR A 199 -2.13 17.87 -9.98
C THR A 199 -2.93 19.01 -9.38
N ALA A 200 -4.16 19.24 -9.86
CA ALA A 200 -5.04 20.24 -9.27
C ALA A 200 -5.37 19.94 -7.79
N ALA A 201 -5.60 18.67 -7.44
CA ALA A 201 -5.83 18.26 -6.06
C ALA A 201 -4.58 18.42 -5.18
N ILE A 202 -3.40 18.04 -5.68
CA ILE A 202 -2.12 18.21 -4.97
C ILE A 202 -1.82 19.69 -4.74
N ASP A 203 -1.92 20.52 -5.79
CA ASP A 203 -1.66 21.95 -5.72
C ASP A 203 -2.56 22.62 -4.67
N ALA A 204 -3.85 22.25 -4.64
CA ALA A 204 -4.80 22.75 -3.65
C ALA A 204 -4.47 22.32 -2.21
N ALA A 205 -3.85 21.15 -2.02
CA ALA A 205 -3.41 20.67 -0.71
C ALA A 205 -2.11 21.33 -0.22
N LEU A 206 -1.27 21.83 -1.15
CA LEU A 206 -0.02 22.51 -0.83
C LEU A 206 -0.20 24.01 -0.48
N GLU A 207 -1.36 24.61 -0.74
CA GLU A 207 -1.69 26.04 -0.46
C GLU A 207 -2.05 26.33 1.01
#